data_AF-A0A7J8ZXL5-F1
#
_entry.id   AF-A0A7J8ZXL5-F1
#
_cell.length_a   1.000
_cell.length_b   1.000
_cell.length_c   1.000
_cell.angle_alpha   90.00
_cell.angle_beta   90.00
_cell.angle_gamma   90.00
#
_symmetry.space_group_name_H-M   'P 1'
#
loop_
_entity.id
_entity.type
_entity.pdbx_description
1 polymer ?
#
loop_
_entity_poly.entity_id
_entity_poly.type
_entity_poly.pdbx_seq_one_letter_code
_entity_poly.pdbx_strand_id
1 'polypeptide(L)'
;MSSSNSNRKLPTIKIHLPTSPHHSTSAASSPSPVAGARRKIGVAVDLSEESAYAVRWAVQNYLRPGDAVILLHVSPTNVLYGADWGPLSQAQQSPRTPETQKQLEDDFDAFTASKAADLAKPLKEAGFPFKIHIAKDHDMRERLCLELERLGLSAVIMGSRGCGAEKRGNDGRLGSVTDYCVHHCVCPVVVVRHPDEKDGGNGQPVVTDKEARVEEKGGKC
;
A
#
# COMPACT_ATOMS: atom_id res chain seq x y z
N MET A 1 1.58 6.97 -80.24
CA MET A 1 2.84 7.32 -79.55
C MET A 1 2.52 7.52 -78.09
N SER A 2 2.64 6.46 -77.29
CA SER A 2 2.52 6.49 -75.83
C SER A 2 3.83 6.92 -75.20
N SER A 3 3.78 7.67 -74.10
CA SER A 3 4.66 7.57 -72.91
C SER A 3 4.46 8.80 -72.03
N SER A 4 4.50 8.79 -70.70
CA SER A 4 4.49 7.75 -69.67
C SER A 4 4.30 8.51 -68.36
N ASN A 5 3.29 8.15 -67.57
CA ASN A 5 2.95 8.79 -66.30
C ASN A 5 3.99 8.38 -65.23
N SER A 6 4.76 9.35 -64.71
CA SER A 6 5.85 9.10 -63.76
C SER A 6 5.32 8.90 -62.34
N ASN A 7 5.05 7.64 -61.98
CA ASN A 7 4.69 7.25 -60.62
C ASN A 7 5.97 7.17 -59.75
N ARG A 8 6.20 8.17 -58.88
CA ARG A 8 7.31 8.18 -57.93
C ARG A 8 7.03 7.21 -56.79
N LYS A 9 7.60 6.00 -56.84
CA LYS A 9 7.63 5.07 -55.70
C LYS A 9 8.63 5.56 -54.66
N LEU A 10 8.17 5.79 -53.43
CA LEU A 10 9.03 5.99 -52.27
C LEU A 10 9.71 4.67 -51.87
N PRO A 11 10.96 4.69 -51.38
CA PRO A 11 11.66 3.49 -50.96
C PRO A 11 11.06 2.94 -49.66
N THR A 12 10.75 1.64 -49.66
CA THR A 12 10.36 0.90 -48.46
C THR A 12 11.59 0.65 -47.60
N ILE A 13 11.72 1.35 -46.48
CA ILE A 13 12.75 1.09 -45.47
C ILE A 13 12.33 -0.16 -44.70
N LYS A 14 13.05 -1.28 -44.88
CA LYS A 14 12.90 -2.47 -44.04
C LYS A 14 13.75 -2.29 -42.79
N ILE A 15 13.12 -1.94 -41.67
CA ILE A 15 13.79 -1.88 -40.37
C ILE A 15 13.89 -3.31 -39.83
N HIS A 16 15.09 -3.88 -39.81
CA HIS A 16 15.37 -5.15 -39.15
C HIS A 16 15.49 -4.86 -37.65
N LEU A 17 14.42 -5.09 -36.87
CA LEU A 17 14.54 -5.09 -35.41
C LEU A 17 15.35 -6.33 -35.01
N PRO A 18 16.42 -6.20 -34.20
CA PRO A 18 17.03 -7.35 -33.57
C PRO A 18 16.00 -7.99 -32.63
N THR A 19 15.84 -9.31 -32.74
CA THR A 19 14.98 -10.09 -31.85
C THR A 19 15.41 -9.83 -30.41
N SER A 20 14.52 -9.27 -29.60
CA SER A 20 14.80 -9.02 -28.18
C SER A 20 15.20 -10.35 -27.51
N PRO A 21 16.25 -10.38 -26.68
CA PRO A 21 16.60 -11.58 -25.95
C PRO A 21 15.45 -11.93 -25.01
N HIS A 22 14.75 -13.02 -25.32
CA HIS A 22 13.81 -13.64 -24.42
C HIS A 22 14.58 -14.11 -23.18
N HIS A 23 14.53 -13.33 -22.11
CA HIS A 23 14.87 -13.84 -20.78
C HIS A 23 13.78 -14.82 -20.36
N SER A 24 13.94 -16.09 -20.70
CA SER A 24 13.31 -17.19 -19.98
C SER A 24 13.99 -17.32 -18.61
N THR A 25 13.59 -16.47 -17.67
CA THR A 25 13.93 -16.63 -16.26
C THR A 25 12.98 -17.65 -15.63
N SER A 26 13.25 -18.93 -15.88
CA SER A 26 12.81 -20.01 -14.98
C SER A 26 13.67 -19.99 -13.72
N ALA A 27 13.58 -18.92 -12.95
CA ALA A 27 13.96 -18.96 -11.56
C ALA A 27 12.72 -19.46 -10.82
N ALA A 28 12.80 -20.64 -10.22
CA ALA A 28 11.77 -21.15 -9.32
C ALA A 28 11.71 -20.24 -8.09
N SER A 29 11.06 -19.09 -8.21
CA SER A 29 10.56 -18.34 -7.08
C SER A 29 9.50 -19.23 -6.43
N SER A 30 9.67 -19.52 -5.15
CA SER A 30 8.56 -20.02 -4.33
C SER A 30 7.32 -19.20 -4.68
N PRO A 31 6.16 -19.83 -4.97
CA PRO A 31 4.98 -19.08 -5.35
C PRO A 31 4.70 -18.09 -4.22
N SER A 32 4.69 -16.80 -4.56
CA SER A 32 4.33 -15.76 -3.59
C SER A 32 3.02 -16.18 -2.93
N PRO A 33 2.86 -16.03 -1.59
CA PRO A 33 1.66 -16.48 -0.88
C PRO A 33 0.35 -15.92 -1.46
N VAL A 34 0.44 -14.87 -2.30
CA VAL A 34 -0.68 -14.20 -2.97
C VAL A 34 -0.88 -14.61 -4.45
N ALA A 35 0.00 -15.44 -5.03
CA ALA A 35 0.03 -15.72 -6.47
C ALA A 35 -1.15 -16.56 -6.99
N GLY A 36 -1.78 -17.37 -6.13
CA GLY A 36 -2.96 -18.17 -6.48
C GLY A 36 -4.30 -17.54 -6.09
N ALA A 37 -4.29 -16.29 -5.60
CA ALA A 37 -5.50 -15.64 -5.10
C ALA A 37 -6.42 -15.18 -6.23
N ARG A 38 -7.73 -15.30 -6.00
CA ARG A 38 -8.75 -14.81 -6.96
C ARG A 38 -8.76 -13.30 -7.03
N ARG A 39 -8.53 -12.64 -5.89
CA ARG A 39 -8.43 -11.18 -5.76
C ARG A 39 -7.27 -10.84 -4.85
N LYS A 40 -6.55 -9.78 -5.19
CA LYS A 40 -5.49 -9.20 -4.35
C LYS A 40 -6.02 -7.91 -3.74
N ILE A 41 -6.19 -7.89 -2.43
CA ILE A 41 -6.71 -6.73 -1.69
C ILE A 41 -5.54 -5.99 -1.04
N GLY A 42 -5.40 -4.71 -1.34
CA GLY A 42 -4.43 -3.85 -0.68
C GLY A 42 -4.96 -3.35 0.64
N VAL A 43 -4.11 -3.29 1.66
CA VAL A 43 -4.37 -2.50 2.87
C VAL A 43 -3.21 -1.54 3.06
N ALA A 44 -3.45 -0.25 2.89
CA ALA A 44 -2.45 0.79 3.06
C ALA A 44 -2.27 1.10 4.55
N VAL A 45 -1.03 1.05 5.03
CA VAL A 45 -0.69 1.27 6.44
C VAL A 45 0.43 2.29 6.61
N ASP A 46 0.33 3.07 7.68
CA ASP A 46 1.29 4.11 8.04
C ASP A 46 1.77 3.97 9.49
N LEU A 47 1.59 2.77 10.06
CA LEU A 47 1.99 2.39 11.42
C LEU A 47 1.23 3.14 12.54
N SER A 48 0.12 3.80 12.20
CA SER A 48 -0.82 4.42 13.15
C SER A 48 -1.88 3.45 13.64
N GLU A 49 -2.59 3.82 14.72
CA GLU A 49 -3.74 3.05 15.22
C GLU A 49 -4.92 3.08 14.24
N GLU A 50 -5.15 4.20 13.53
CA GLU A 50 -6.11 4.27 12.42
C GLU A 50 -5.87 3.17 11.38
N SER A 51 -4.61 3.00 10.96
CA SER A 51 -4.27 1.95 9.99
C SER A 51 -4.38 0.54 10.57
N ALA A 52 -4.07 0.36 11.87
CA ALA A 52 -4.25 -0.91 12.56
C ALA A 52 -5.73 -1.31 12.65
N TYR A 53 -6.60 -0.34 12.93
CA TYR A 53 -8.04 -0.52 12.91
C TYR A 53 -8.55 -0.88 11.51
N ALA A 54 -8.05 -0.21 10.47
CA ALA A 54 -8.42 -0.53 9.09
C ALA A 54 -8.09 -1.99 8.71
N VAL A 55 -6.96 -2.54 9.18
CA VAL A 55 -6.63 -3.97 9.00
C VAL A 55 -7.65 -4.87 9.71
N ARG A 56 -7.97 -4.60 10.98
CA ARG A 56 -8.96 -5.38 11.74
C ARG A 56 -10.34 -5.31 11.10
N TRP A 57 -10.76 -4.12 10.68
CA TRP A 57 -12.02 -3.89 9.99
C TRP A 57 -12.09 -4.66 8.67
N ALA A 58 -11.01 -4.68 7.90
CA ALA A 58 -10.93 -5.41 6.64
C ALA A 58 -11.18 -6.91 6.84
N VAL A 59 -10.52 -7.51 7.85
CA VAL A 59 -10.69 -8.93 8.21
C VAL A 59 -12.14 -9.25 8.54
N GLN A 60 -12.81 -8.38 9.29
CA GLN A 60 -14.16 -8.64 9.78
C GLN A 60 -15.25 -8.36 8.74
N ASN A 61 -15.06 -7.39 7.84
CA ASN A 61 -16.14 -6.84 7.03
C ASN A 61 -15.96 -6.96 5.52
N TYR A 62 -14.71 -7.03 5.02
CA TYR A 62 -14.44 -6.90 3.59
C TYR A 62 -13.86 -8.18 2.98
N LEU A 63 -12.87 -8.78 3.65
CA LEU A 63 -12.14 -9.94 3.13
C LEU A 63 -13.02 -11.18 3.07
N ARG A 64 -12.80 -12.00 2.03
CA ARG A 64 -13.57 -13.21 1.74
C ARG A 64 -12.64 -14.38 1.41
N PRO A 65 -13.10 -15.64 1.56
CA PRO A 65 -12.31 -16.79 1.15
C PRO A 65 -11.85 -16.68 -0.31
N GLY A 66 -10.55 -16.91 -0.54
CA GLY A 66 -9.89 -16.78 -1.85
C GLY A 66 -9.27 -15.41 -2.12
N ASP A 67 -9.43 -14.45 -1.21
CA ASP A 67 -8.67 -13.20 -1.23
C ASP A 67 -7.26 -13.42 -0.66
N ALA A 68 -6.29 -12.68 -1.20
CA ALA A 68 -5.00 -12.50 -0.57
C ALA A 68 -4.74 -11.01 -0.33
N VAL A 69 -4.02 -10.72 0.75
CA VAL A 69 -3.82 -9.36 1.22
C VAL A 69 -2.40 -8.89 0.94
N ILE A 70 -2.25 -7.67 0.45
CA ILE A 70 -0.96 -6.99 0.39
C ILE A 70 -1.01 -5.82 1.36
N LEU A 71 -0.26 -5.95 2.45
CA LEU A 71 -0.09 -4.88 3.43
C LEU A 71 0.96 -3.92 2.89
N LEU A 72 0.53 -2.72 2.49
CA LEU A 72 1.33 -1.77 1.73
C LEU A 72 1.71 -0.59 2.61
N HIS A 73 3.01 -0.40 2.84
CA HIS A 73 3.55 0.75 3.55
C HIS A 73 4.50 1.52 2.63
N VAL A 74 4.38 2.85 2.63
CA VAL A 74 5.36 3.72 1.98
C VAL A 74 6.16 4.43 3.07
N SER A 75 7.44 4.08 3.19
CA SER A 75 8.36 4.74 4.09
C SER A 75 8.93 6.00 3.41
N PRO A 76 8.86 7.17 4.06
CA PRO A 76 9.47 8.37 3.53
C PRO A 76 10.99 8.19 3.43
N THR A 77 11.58 8.57 2.30
CA THR A 77 13.05 8.62 2.14
C THR A 77 13.54 10.06 2.06
N ASN A 78 14.61 10.36 2.79
CA ASN A 78 15.36 11.61 2.70
C ASN A 78 16.47 11.54 1.63
N VAL A 79 16.65 10.39 0.98
CA VAL A 79 17.70 10.19 -0.03
C VAL A 79 17.22 10.83 -1.33
N LEU A 80 17.67 12.05 -1.58
CA LEU A 80 17.75 12.59 -2.92
C LEU A 80 18.76 11.73 -3.69
N TYR A 81 18.27 10.76 -4.48
CA TYR A 81 19.12 10.10 -5.47
C TYR A 81 19.53 11.13 -6.53
N GLY A 82 20.63 11.84 -6.30
CA GLY A 82 21.41 12.46 -7.38
C GLY A 82 21.54 13.99 -7.44
N ALA A 83 21.20 14.78 -6.42
CA ALA A 83 21.53 16.22 -6.45
C ALA A 83 21.62 16.87 -5.06
N ASP A 84 22.85 17.01 -4.59
CA ASP A 84 23.32 17.96 -3.58
C ASP A 84 23.57 19.38 -4.16
N TRP A 85 23.01 19.70 -5.33
CA TRP A 85 23.25 20.96 -6.07
C TRP A 85 22.51 22.20 -5.55
N GLY A 86 22.11 22.26 -4.28
CA GLY A 86 21.43 23.43 -3.70
C GLY A 86 21.99 23.80 -2.34
N PRO A 87 22.11 25.11 -2.00
CA PRO A 87 22.55 25.52 -0.67
C PRO A 87 21.47 25.13 0.35
N LEU A 88 21.69 24.01 1.03
CA LEU A 88 20.86 23.59 2.15
C LEU A 88 21.03 24.58 3.29
N SER A 89 19.93 25.06 3.86
CA SER A 89 19.95 25.86 5.07
C SER A 89 20.65 25.08 6.19
N GLN A 90 21.75 25.64 6.66
CA GLN A 90 22.71 25.13 7.64
C GLN A 90 22.12 25.00 9.07
N ALA A 91 20.97 24.33 9.22
CA ALA A 91 20.30 24.20 10.52
C ALA A 91 20.32 22.78 11.11
N GLN A 92 20.55 21.72 10.33
CA GLN A 92 20.47 20.34 10.88
C GLN A 92 21.44 19.31 10.29
N GLN A 93 22.56 19.73 9.71
CA GLN A 93 23.60 18.77 9.32
C GLN A 93 24.65 18.67 10.43
N SER A 94 24.38 17.79 11.39
CA SER A 94 25.49 17.16 12.13
C SER A 94 26.34 16.41 11.09
N PRO A 95 27.68 16.47 11.16
CA PRO A 95 28.53 15.66 10.28
C PRO A 95 28.34 14.20 10.67
N ARG A 96 27.42 13.49 9.99
CA ARG A 96 27.24 12.05 10.17
C ARG A 96 28.17 11.35 9.19
N THR A 97 28.93 10.38 9.67
CA THR A 97 29.69 9.52 8.75
C THR A 97 28.69 8.68 7.94
N PRO A 98 29.05 8.28 6.70
CA PRO A 98 28.21 7.41 5.90
C PRO A 98 27.86 6.10 6.63
N GLU A 99 28.73 5.60 7.53
CA GLU A 99 28.43 4.41 8.31
C GLU A 99 27.32 4.65 9.36
N THR A 100 27.34 5.78 10.07
CA THR A 100 26.28 6.12 11.04
C THR A 100 24.94 6.35 10.35
N GLN A 101 24.94 6.96 9.17
CA GLN A 101 23.72 7.19 8.40
C GLN A 101 23.09 5.86 7.95
N LYS A 102 23.91 4.92 7.46
CA LYS A 102 23.46 3.59 7.06
C LYS A 102 22.91 2.78 8.25
N GLN A 103 23.56 2.82 9.41
CA GLN A 103 23.09 2.12 10.61
C GLN A 103 21.71 2.62 11.05
N LEU A 104 21.49 3.94 11.05
CA LEU A 104 20.19 4.53 11.38
C LEU A 104 19.09 4.13 10.38
N GLU A 105 19.43 4.03 9.10
CA GLU A 105 18.50 3.56 8.06
C GLU A 105 18.14 2.09 8.24
N ASP A 106 19.13 1.24 8.53
CA ASP A 106 18.92 -0.19 8.80
C ASP A 106 18.04 -0.40 10.05
N ASP A 107 18.29 0.36 11.13
CA ASP A 107 17.48 0.32 12.35
C ASP A 107 16.04 0.77 12.11
N PHE A 108 15.85 1.82 11.30
CA PHE A 108 14.52 2.31 10.94
C PHE A 108 13.75 1.31 10.07
N ASP A 109 14.42 0.68 9.11
CA ASP A 109 13.85 -0.38 8.28
C ASP A 109 13.46 -1.60 9.12
N ALA A 110 14.31 -2.01 10.06
CA ALA A 110 14.02 -3.10 10.99
C ALA A 110 12.81 -2.80 11.87
N PHE A 111 12.73 -1.57 12.41
CA PHE A 111 11.59 -1.12 13.19
C PHE A 111 10.30 -1.12 12.36
N THR A 112 10.36 -0.59 11.14
CA THR A 112 9.23 -0.54 10.20
C THR A 112 8.75 -1.96 9.86
N ALA A 113 9.66 -2.87 9.56
CA ALA A 113 9.33 -4.27 9.26
C ALA A 113 8.68 -4.96 10.47
N SER A 114 9.20 -4.73 11.69
CA SER A 114 8.62 -5.28 12.91
C SER A 114 7.20 -4.76 13.15
N LYS A 115 6.97 -3.45 13.00
CA LYS A 115 5.63 -2.86 13.17
C LYS A 115 4.65 -3.32 12.09
N ALA A 116 5.07 -3.40 10.85
CA ALA A 116 4.23 -3.93 9.77
C ALA A 116 3.87 -5.42 10.02
N ALA A 117 4.77 -6.21 10.60
CA ALA A 117 4.49 -7.58 10.99
C ALA A 117 3.47 -7.65 12.14
N ASP A 118 3.52 -6.72 13.10
CA ASP A 118 2.51 -6.61 14.15
C ASP A 118 1.13 -6.30 13.59
N LEU A 119 1.05 -5.37 12.64
CA LEU A 119 -0.21 -5.02 11.94
C LEU A 119 -0.78 -6.20 11.15
N ALA A 120 0.05 -7.15 10.73
CA ALA A 120 -0.39 -8.33 9.99
C ALA A 120 -0.93 -9.46 10.88
N LYS A 121 -0.82 -9.37 12.22
CA LYS A 121 -1.32 -10.41 13.14
C LYS A 121 -2.81 -10.76 12.93
N PRO A 122 -3.74 -9.79 12.79
CA PRO A 122 -5.15 -10.11 12.55
C PRO A 122 -5.39 -10.89 11.25
N LEU A 123 -4.58 -10.65 10.21
CA LEU A 123 -4.63 -11.39 8.94
C LEU A 123 -4.17 -12.83 9.14
N LYS A 124 -3.07 -13.02 9.88
CA LYS A 124 -2.51 -14.33 10.21
C LYS A 124 -3.47 -15.16 11.04
N GLU A 125 -4.06 -14.56 12.07
CA GLU A 125 -5.03 -15.20 12.97
C GLU A 125 -6.31 -15.61 12.24
N ALA A 126 -6.79 -14.78 11.31
CA ALA A 126 -7.94 -15.10 10.46
C ALA A 126 -7.62 -16.05 9.30
N GLY A 127 -6.35 -16.44 9.11
CA GLY A 127 -5.93 -17.39 8.08
C GLY A 127 -5.92 -16.83 6.65
N PHE A 128 -5.88 -15.50 6.48
CA PHE A 128 -5.75 -14.90 5.16
C PHE A 128 -4.29 -14.91 4.70
N PRO A 129 -3.98 -15.38 3.48
CA PRO A 129 -2.63 -15.27 2.93
C PRO A 129 -2.29 -13.80 2.72
N PHE A 130 -1.13 -13.36 3.22
CA PHE A 130 -0.69 -11.98 3.07
C PHE A 130 0.78 -11.84 2.70
N LYS A 131 1.11 -10.68 2.13
CA LYS A 131 2.49 -10.22 1.88
C LYS A 131 2.63 -8.78 2.38
N ILE A 132 3.72 -8.50 3.08
CA ILE A 132 4.10 -7.12 3.42
C ILE A 132 4.93 -6.54 2.27
N HIS A 133 4.53 -5.37 1.77
CA HIS A 133 5.23 -4.64 0.71
C HIS A 133 5.59 -3.25 1.22
N ILE A 134 6.89 -3.03 1.45
CA ILE A 134 7.43 -1.74 1.88
C ILE A 134 8.07 -1.07 0.66
N ALA A 135 7.55 0.10 0.29
CA ALA A 135 8.09 0.97 -0.73
C ALA A 135 8.78 2.17 -0.06
N LYS A 136 9.85 2.71 -0.67
CA LYS A 136 10.50 3.94 -0.20
C LYS A 136 10.35 5.04 -1.23
N ASP A 137 9.85 6.20 -0.82
CA ASP A 137 9.63 7.35 -1.72
C ASP A 137 9.56 8.68 -0.97
N HIS A 138 9.74 9.79 -1.68
CA HIS A 138 9.55 11.12 -1.13
C HIS A 138 8.08 11.55 -1.22
N ASP A 139 7.36 11.22 -2.31
CA ASP A 139 5.91 11.47 -2.40
C ASP A 139 5.12 10.18 -2.14
N MET A 140 4.68 10.03 -0.90
CA MET A 140 3.90 8.86 -0.48
C MET A 140 2.58 8.73 -1.24
N ARG A 141 1.96 9.83 -1.67
CA ARG A 141 0.63 9.83 -2.31
C ARG A 141 0.71 9.24 -3.70
N GLU A 142 1.65 9.74 -4.50
CA GLU A 142 1.92 9.25 -5.84
C GLU A 142 2.45 7.82 -5.78
N ARG A 143 3.43 7.55 -4.89
CA ARG A 143 4.00 6.22 -4.77
C ARG A 143 2.96 5.17 -4.42
N LEU A 144 2.04 5.48 -3.51
CA LEU A 144 0.99 4.55 -3.12
C LEU A 144 0.15 4.18 -4.34
N CYS A 145 -0.32 5.16 -5.12
CA CYS A 145 -1.10 4.91 -6.34
C CYS A 145 -0.35 4.04 -7.36
N LEU A 146 0.94 4.33 -7.58
CA LEU A 146 1.79 3.55 -8.49
C LEU A 146 1.96 2.10 -8.03
N GLU A 147 2.19 1.87 -6.74
CA GLU A 147 2.33 0.50 -6.21
C GLU A 147 1.01 -0.28 -6.29
N LEU A 148 -0.14 0.38 -6.07
CA LEU A 148 -1.45 -0.26 -6.20
C LEU A 148 -1.70 -0.76 -7.63
N GLU A 149 -1.34 0.04 -8.64
CA GLU A 149 -1.40 -0.35 -10.05
C GLU A 149 -0.39 -1.46 -10.37
N ARG A 150 0.88 -1.28 -10.00
CA ARG A 150 1.96 -2.22 -10.27
C ARG A 150 1.70 -3.60 -9.67
N LEU A 151 1.09 -3.65 -8.50
CA LEU A 151 0.74 -4.89 -7.82
C LEU A 151 -0.58 -5.49 -8.33
N GLY A 152 -1.33 -4.78 -9.18
CA GLY A 152 -2.60 -5.22 -9.76
C GLY A 152 -3.63 -5.53 -8.68
N LEU A 153 -3.86 -4.59 -7.76
CA LEU A 153 -4.80 -4.77 -6.66
C LEU A 153 -6.24 -4.55 -7.13
N SER A 154 -7.14 -5.40 -6.66
CA SER A 154 -8.57 -5.35 -6.99
C SER A 154 -9.32 -4.26 -6.22
N ALA A 155 -8.81 -3.88 -5.04
CA ALA A 155 -9.26 -2.77 -4.22
C ALA A 155 -8.17 -2.42 -3.20
N VAL A 156 -8.22 -1.21 -2.65
CA VAL A 156 -7.39 -0.78 -1.53
C VAL A 156 -8.26 -0.35 -0.36
N ILE A 157 -7.86 -0.76 0.85
CA ILE A 157 -8.48 -0.35 2.11
C ILE A 157 -7.47 0.54 2.85
N MET A 158 -7.93 1.66 3.38
CA MET A 158 -7.07 2.58 4.11
C MET A 158 -7.82 3.33 5.21
N GLY A 159 -7.08 3.84 6.19
CA GLY A 159 -7.63 4.73 7.20
C GLY A 159 -8.10 6.07 6.60
N SER A 160 -9.08 6.69 7.25
CA SER A 160 -9.56 8.03 6.94
C SER A 160 -8.49 9.10 7.16
N ARG A 161 -7.59 8.86 8.11
CA ARG A 161 -6.48 9.71 8.51
C ARG A 161 -5.21 8.87 8.69
N GLY A 162 -4.09 9.57 8.84
CA GLY A 162 -2.81 8.94 9.07
C GLY A 162 -2.03 9.53 10.24
N CYS A 163 -0.75 9.20 10.31
CA CYS A 163 0.16 9.60 11.38
C CYS A 163 0.18 11.14 11.57
N GLY A 164 0.00 11.58 12.82
CA GLY A 164 -0.05 13.00 13.19
C GLY A 164 -1.41 13.69 13.01
N ALA A 165 -2.41 13.00 12.45
CA ALA A 165 -3.77 13.53 12.36
C ALA A 165 -4.51 13.48 13.71
N GLU A 166 -4.10 12.61 14.64
CA GLU A 166 -4.61 12.55 16.03
C GLU A 166 -4.55 13.90 16.77
N LYS A 167 -3.60 14.78 16.38
CA LYS A 167 -3.40 16.11 16.98
C LYS A 167 -4.21 17.22 16.30
N ARG A 168 -4.73 16.97 15.10
CA ARG A 168 -5.50 17.95 14.31
C ARG A 168 -6.96 17.54 14.37
N GLY A 169 -7.79 18.37 14.99
CA GLY A 169 -9.17 18.06 15.36
C GLY A 169 -10.06 17.47 14.25
N ASN A 170 -11.19 16.94 14.69
CA ASN A 170 -12.13 16.11 13.93
C ASN A 170 -13.06 16.93 13.01
N ASP A 171 -12.53 17.52 11.94
CA ASP A 171 -13.35 18.28 10.97
C ASP A 171 -14.05 17.38 9.93
N GLY A 172 -14.07 16.05 10.14
CA GLY A 172 -14.59 15.08 9.16
C GLY A 172 -13.75 14.96 7.88
N ARG A 173 -12.68 15.73 7.72
CA ARG A 173 -11.83 15.75 6.53
C ARG A 173 -10.98 14.48 6.41
N LEU A 174 -10.73 14.06 5.17
CA LEU A 174 -9.80 12.98 4.86
C LEU A 174 -8.35 13.47 5.05
N GLY A 175 -7.46 12.55 5.42
CA GLY A 175 -6.02 12.77 5.39
C GLY A 175 -5.53 12.97 3.95
N SER A 176 -4.40 13.66 3.78
CA SER A 176 -3.90 14.04 2.45
C SER A 176 -3.61 12.86 1.53
N VAL A 177 -3.13 11.74 2.08
CA VAL A 177 -2.86 10.50 1.32
C VAL A 177 -4.17 9.83 0.93
N THR A 178 -5.09 9.68 1.87
CA THR A 178 -6.42 9.12 1.64
C THR A 178 -7.21 9.91 0.60
N ASP A 179 -7.25 11.23 0.76
CA ASP A 179 -7.90 12.15 -0.17
C ASP A 179 -7.32 12.03 -1.59
N TYR A 180 -5.99 11.98 -1.71
CA TYR A 180 -5.35 11.79 -3.01
C TYR A 180 -5.71 10.44 -3.65
N CYS A 181 -5.64 9.35 -2.88
CA CYS A 181 -5.94 8.01 -3.38
C CYS A 181 -7.38 7.88 -3.89
N VAL A 182 -8.36 8.44 -3.17
CA VAL A 182 -9.77 8.40 -3.58
C VAL A 182 -9.98 9.00 -4.99
N HIS A 183 -9.20 10.01 -5.35
CA HIS A 183 -9.33 10.70 -6.64
C HIS A 183 -8.45 10.12 -7.76
N HIS A 184 -7.33 9.46 -7.42
CA HIS A 184 -6.29 9.11 -8.39
C HIS A 184 -5.99 7.60 -8.49
N CYS A 185 -6.48 6.77 -7.56
CA CYS A 185 -6.24 5.34 -7.65
C CYS A 185 -7.00 4.71 -8.82
N VAL A 186 -6.32 3.76 -9.48
CA VAL A 186 -6.90 2.97 -10.57
C VAL A 186 -7.90 1.90 -10.09
N CYS A 187 -7.95 1.64 -8.78
CA CYS A 187 -8.79 0.63 -8.17
C CYS A 187 -9.73 1.24 -7.11
N PRO A 188 -10.84 0.56 -6.77
CA PRO A 188 -11.75 1.01 -5.72
C PRO A 188 -11.03 1.26 -4.38
N VAL A 189 -11.32 2.41 -3.77
CA VAL A 189 -10.77 2.81 -2.47
C VAL A 189 -11.86 2.68 -1.40
N VAL A 190 -11.56 1.92 -0.35
CA VAL A 190 -12.41 1.79 0.84
C VAL A 190 -11.77 2.56 1.98
N VAL A 191 -12.45 3.60 2.44
CA VAL A 191 -11.98 4.44 3.53
C VAL A 191 -12.63 3.99 4.84
N VAL A 192 -11.79 3.60 5.81
CA VAL A 192 -12.21 3.15 7.13
C VAL A 192 -12.02 4.28 8.15
N ARG A 193 -13.09 4.61 8.87
CA ARG A 193 -13.11 5.63 9.92
C ARG A 193 -12.86 4.97 11.28
N HIS A 194 -11.99 5.56 12.09
CA HIS A 194 -11.71 5.04 13.43
C HIS A 194 -12.86 5.42 14.38
N PRO A 195 -13.33 4.51 15.26
CA PRO A 195 -14.50 4.77 16.12
C PRO A 195 -14.27 5.88 17.16
N ASP A 196 -13.03 6.19 17.52
CA ASP A 196 -12.71 7.32 18.42
C ASP A 196 -12.89 8.69 17.74
N GLU A 197 -13.22 8.70 16.45
CA GLU A 197 -13.89 9.82 15.80
C GLU A 197 -15.29 9.93 16.40
N LYS A 198 -15.45 10.63 17.53
CA LYS A 198 -16.79 11.06 17.98
C LYS A 198 -17.40 11.91 16.87
N ASP A 199 -18.23 11.28 16.05
CA ASP A 199 -19.07 11.94 15.07
C ASP A 199 -19.92 12.97 15.82
N GLY A 200 -19.78 14.24 15.45
CA GLY A 200 -20.77 15.27 15.76
C GLY A 200 -22.09 15.05 15.01
N GLY A 201 -22.27 13.91 14.35
CA GLY A 201 -23.45 13.50 13.62
C GLY A 201 -24.07 12.26 14.27
N ASN A 202 -25.39 12.29 14.43
CA ASN A 202 -26.20 11.33 15.17
C ASN A 202 -26.33 9.96 14.46
N GLY A 203 -25.22 9.28 14.17
CA GLY A 203 -25.16 7.94 13.61
C GLY A 203 -24.63 6.97 14.66
N GLN A 204 -25.47 6.10 15.21
CA GLN A 204 -25.01 5.03 16.08
C GLN A 204 -24.02 4.12 15.32
N PRO A 205 -22.94 3.65 15.95
CA PRO A 205 -22.07 2.65 15.34
C PRO A 205 -22.89 1.37 15.10
N VAL A 206 -23.05 0.98 13.83
CA VAL A 206 -23.68 -0.27 13.42
C VAL A 206 -22.67 -1.41 13.59
N VAL A 207 -22.22 -1.65 14.82
CA VAL A 207 -21.50 -2.88 15.16
C VAL A 207 -22.00 -3.32 16.53
N THR A 208 -23.05 -4.13 16.53
CA THR A 208 -23.44 -4.90 17.72
C THR A 208 -22.54 -6.13 17.78
N ASP A 209 -21.61 -6.16 18.72
CA ASP A 209 -20.90 -7.38 19.10
C ASP A 209 -21.93 -8.42 19.53
N LYS A 210 -22.02 -9.53 18.80
CA LYS A 210 -22.75 -10.71 19.28
C LYS A 210 -21.82 -11.48 20.21
N GLU A 211 -21.92 -11.22 21.51
CA GLU A 211 -21.38 -12.13 22.52
C GLU A 211 -22.09 -13.49 22.41
N ALA A 212 -21.30 -14.53 22.16
CA ALA A 212 -21.75 -15.91 22.26
C ALA A 212 -21.88 -16.29 23.74
N ARG A 213 -23.13 -16.33 24.24
CA ARG A 213 -23.45 -16.85 25.57
C ARG A 213 -23.22 -18.36 25.59
N VAL A 214 -22.19 -18.81 26.30
CA VAL A 214 -22.03 -20.22 26.68
C VAL A 214 -22.94 -20.48 27.88
N GLU A 215 -23.98 -21.31 27.70
CA GLU A 215 -24.77 -21.84 28.80
C GLU A 215 -24.01 -22.98 29.49
N GLU A 216 -23.58 -22.74 30.72
CA GLU A 216 -23.11 -23.76 31.65
C GLU A 216 -24.32 -24.51 32.23
N LYS A 217 -24.58 -25.73 31.77
CA LYS A 217 -25.54 -26.62 32.42
C LYS A 217 -24.92 -27.24 33.67
N GLY A 218 -25.14 -26.59 34.80
CA GLY A 218 -25.09 -27.24 36.11
C GLY A 218 -26.26 -28.22 36.25
N GLY A 219 -25.95 -29.51 36.32
CA GLY A 219 -26.91 -30.58 36.60
C GLY A 219 -26.34 -31.50 37.68
N LYS A 220 -26.74 -31.25 38.93
CA LYS A 220 -26.42 -32.04 40.10
C LYS A 220 -27.62 -32.97 40.38
N CYS A 221 -27.42 -34.26 40.22
CA CYS A 221 -28.12 -35.39 40.87
C CYS A 221 -27.21 -36.61 40.73
#